data_AF-A0A957V2G2-F1
#
_entry.id   AF-A0A957V2G2-F1
#
_cell.length_a   1.000
_cell.length_b   1.000
_cell.length_c   1.000
_cell.angle_alpha   90.00
_cell.angle_beta   90.00
_cell.angle_gamma   90.00
#
_symmetry.space_group_name_H-M   'P 1'
#
loop_
_entity.id
_entity.type
_entity.pdbx_description
1 polymer ?
#
loop_
_entity_poly.entity_id
_entity_poly.type
_entity_poly.pdbx_seq_one_letter_code
_entity_poly.pdbx_strand_id
1 'polypeptide(L)'
;ASAFALGAAYVLTGSVNQSCVEAGVSDDAKAMLALAELADMTMAPSADMFELGVKVQVLKRGTMFASRAATLYSLYTRFPSLEAIPADELARIEQQMFRQPVGEVWAEARKFFEVRGPHEIERAERDPKHKMALVFRSYLGRSSRWPIDGAADRRLDYQIWCGPAMGAFNAWVKGSFLEKPENRTVVQVALNLLEGAAYVTRAAQLRSYGAPIPAAAFSFRPRPLQ
;
A
#
# COMPACT_ATOMS: atom_id res chain seq x y z
N ALA A 1 15.53 -6.63 -16.61
CA ALA A 1 16.73 -6.40 -17.45
C ALA A 1 17.72 -5.46 -16.76
N SER A 2 17.38 -4.19 -16.51
CA SER A 2 18.32 -3.21 -15.97
C SER A 2 18.97 -3.60 -14.63
N ALA A 3 18.21 -4.18 -13.69
CA ALA A 3 18.78 -4.67 -12.44
C ALA A 3 19.89 -5.72 -12.66
N PHE A 4 19.65 -6.72 -13.53
CA PHE A 4 20.66 -7.72 -13.88
C PHE A 4 21.85 -7.11 -14.63
N ALA A 5 21.62 -6.15 -15.53
CA ALA A 5 22.69 -5.45 -16.23
C ALA A 5 23.59 -4.64 -15.29
N LEU A 6 23.06 -4.17 -14.16
CA LEU A 6 23.81 -3.51 -13.08
C LEU A 6 24.49 -4.51 -12.12
N GLY A 7 24.43 -5.82 -12.39
CA GLY A 7 25.10 -6.85 -11.60
C GLY A 7 24.26 -7.47 -10.48
N ALA A 8 22.94 -7.25 -10.45
CA ALA A 8 22.09 -7.91 -9.46
C ALA A 8 22.11 -9.43 -9.68
N ALA A 9 22.38 -10.20 -8.62
CA ALA A 9 22.34 -11.68 -8.66
C ALA A 9 20.90 -12.22 -8.78
N TYR A 10 19.93 -11.48 -8.24
CA TYR A 10 18.51 -11.79 -8.31
C TYR A 10 17.70 -10.49 -8.24
N VAL A 11 16.41 -10.58 -8.55
CA VAL A 11 15.45 -9.48 -8.39
C VAL A 11 14.34 -9.90 -7.44
N LEU A 12 13.76 -8.94 -6.74
CA LEU A 12 12.62 -9.15 -5.86
C LEU A 12 11.43 -8.33 -6.37
N THR A 13 10.26 -8.97 -6.38
CA THR A 13 8.99 -8.31 -6.65
C THR A 13 8.15 -8.26 -5.37
N GLY A 14 7.39 -7.17 -5.21
CA GLY A 14 6.50 -6.96 -4.06
C GLY A 14 5.13 -6.54 -4.53
N SER A 15 4.98 -5.25 -4.88
CA SER A 15 3.67 -4.67 -5.22
C SER A 15 2.90 -5.48 -6.25
N VAL A 16 3.54 -5.89 -7.36
CA VAL A 16 2.89 -6.66 -8.44
C VAL A 16 2.29 -7.99 -7.95
N ASN A 17 2.94 -8.65 -7.00
CA ASN A 17 2.49 -9.93 -6.44
C ASN A 17 1.19 -9.78 -5.63
N GLN A 18 0.96 -8.60 -5.04
CA GLN A 18 -0.27 -8.33 -4.28
C GLN A 18 -1.52 -8.25 -5.17
N SER A 19 -1.36 -8.04 -6.49
CA SER A 19 -2.47 -8.13 -7.45
C SER A 19 -2.73 -9.54 -7.97
N CYS A 20 -1.96 -10.54 -7.53
CA CYS A 20 -2.11 -11.91 -7.99
C CYS A 20 -3.21 -12.64 -7.22
N VAL A 21 -3.78 -13.68 -7.84
CA VAL A 21 -4.88 -14.46 -7.26
C VAL A 21 -4.51 -15.11 -5.93
N GLU A 22 -3.25 -15.50 -5.76
CA GLU A 22 -2.72 -16.12 -4.54
C GLU A 22 -2.53 -15.14 -3.38
N ALA A 23 -2.62 -13.82 -3.63
CA ALA A 23 -2.45 -12.83 -2.57
C ALA A 23 -3.62 -12.89 -1.59
N GLY A 24 -3.29 -12.86 -0.28
CA GLY A 24 -4.23 -12.85 0.84
C GLY A 24 -4.91 -11.50 1.05
N VAL A 25 -5.40 -10.87 -0.02
CA VAL A 25 -6.23 -9.67 0.00
C VAL A 25 -7.52 -9.93 -0.77
N SER A 26 -8.57 -9.18 -0.46
CA SER A 26 -9.87 -9.31 -1.12
C SER A 26 -9.81 -9.04 -2.63
N ASP A 27 -10.80 -9.55 -3.36
CA ASP A 27 -10.90 -9.34 -4.80
C ASP A 27 -11.13 -7.87 -5.16
N ASP A 28 -11.83 -7.09 -4.33
CA ASP A 28 -11.96 -5.64 -4.50
C ASP A 28 -10.59 -4.94 -4.38
N ALA A 29 -9.76 -5.34 -3.42
CA ALA A 29 -8.40 -4.81 -3.30
C ALA A 29 -7.53 -5.18 -4.52
N LYS A 30 -7.64 -6.40 -5.05
CA LYS A 30 -6.95 -6.83 -6.29
C LYS A 30 -7.43 -6.02 -7.50
N ALA A 31 -8.73 -5.79 -7.61
CA ALA A 31 -9.32 -4.96 -8.67
C ALA A 31 -8.82 -3.50 -8.58
N MET A 32 -8.74 -2.93 -7.37
CA MET A 32 -8.15 -1.61 -7.15
C MET A 32 -6.68 -1.55 -7.59
N LEU A 33 -5.88 -2.56 -7.23
CA LEU A 33 -4.48 -2.66 -7.61
C LEU A 33 -4.28 -2.76 -9.13
N ALA A 34 -5.15 -3.47 -9.84
CA ALA A 34 -5.07 -3.62 -11.29
C ALA A 34 -5.40 -2.34 -12.07
N LEU A 35 -6.13 -1.40 -11.44
CA LEU A 35 -6.43 -0.09 -12.00
C LEU A 35 -5.38 0.98 -11.67
N ALA A 36 -4.38 0.65 -10.84
CA ALA A 36 -3.38 1.61 -10.41
C ALA A 36 -2.47 2.05 -11.56
N GLU A 37 -2.22 3.34 -11.68
CA GLU A 37 -1.26 3.95 -12.59
C GLU A 37 0.01 4.39 -11.83
N LEU A 38 1.04 4.80 -12.57
CA LEU A 38 2.32 5.26 -11.99
C LEU A 38 2.13 6.40 -10.97
N ALA A 39 1.19 7.31 -11.23
CA ALA A 39 0.92 8.47 -10.41
C ALA A 39 -0.05 8.20 -9.24
N ASP A 40 -0.55 6.97 -9.09
CA ASP A 40 -1.58 6.60 -8.11
C ASP A 40 -1.02 6.16 -6.75
N MET A 41 0.26 6.40 -6.52
CA MET A 41 0.92 6.13 -5.24
C MET A 41 1.19 7.43 -4.48
N THR A 42 1.22 7.35 -3.16
CA THR A 42 1.62 8.46 -2.29
C THR A 42 2.22 7.95 -0.99
N MET A 43 2.84 8.84 -0.22
CA MET A 43 3.34 8.53 1.12
C MET A 43 2.25 8.82 2.16
N ALA A 44 2.05 7.90 3.10
CA ALA A 44 1.13 8.05 4.23
C ALA A 44 1.83 7.67 5.55
N PRO A 45 1.43 8.25 6.69
CA PRO A 45 1.97 7.87 8.00
C PRO A 45 1.87 6.37 8.28
N SER A 46 2.95 5.79 8.83
CA SER A 46 2.98 4.41 9.30
C SER A 46 2.31 4.28 10.66
N ALA A 47 1.66 3.14 10.93
CA ALA A 47 1.06 2.86 12.24
C ALA A 47 2.11 2.56 13.33
N ASP A 48 3.19 1.85 12.99
CA ASP A 48 4.18 1.37 13.97
C ASP A 48 5.14 2.47 14.44
N MET A 49 5.38 3.46 13.58
CA MET A 49 6.30 4.58 13.83
C MET A 49 5.60 5.91 13.57
N PHE A 50 4.32 6.00 13.96
CA PHE A 50 3.46 7.15 13.73
C PHE A 50 4.02 8.40 14.39
N GLU A 51 4.40 8.29 15.66
CA GLU A 51 4.93 9.36 16.50
C GLU A 51 6.27 9.91 15.94
N LEU A 52 7.04 9.06 15.26
CA LEU A 52 8.32 9.42 14.62
C LEU A 52 8.15 10.03 13.22
N GLY A 53 6.92 10.14 12.71
CA GLY A 53 6.64 10.72 11.40
C GLY A 53 7.09 9.87 10.21
N VAL A 54 7.36 8.58 10.44
CA VAL A 54 7.73 7.65 9.38
C VAL A 54 6.55 7.45 8.44
N LYS A 55 6.84 7.39 7.14
CA LYS A 55 5.84 7.21 6.09
C LYS A 55 6.10 5.95 5.29
N VAL A 56 5.02 5.34 4.81
CA VAL A 56 5.00 4.19 3.91
C VAL A 56 4.31 4.55 2.60
N GLN A 57 4.64 3.83 1.53
CA GLN A 57 4.05 4.03 0.21
C GLN A 57 2.75 3.25 0.08
N VAL A 58 1.68 3.94 -0.32
CA VAL A 58 0.32 3.37 -0.42
C VAL A 58 -0.38 3.82 -1.69
N LEU A 59 -1.37 3.04 -2.11
CA LEU A 59 -2.31 3.42 -3.18
C LEU A 59 -3.19 4.59 -2.70
N LYS A 60 -3.35 5.63 -3.52
CA LYS A 60 -4.30 6.73 -3.29
C LYS A 60 -5.52 6.70 -4.21
N ARG A 61 -5.49 5.93 -5.29
CA ARG A 61 -6.65 5.82 -6.19
C ARG A 61 -7.71 4.91 -5.58
N GLY A 62 -8.94 5.42 -5.52
CA GLY A 62 -10.10 4.66 -5.03
C GLY A 62 -10.18 4.50 -3.51
N THR A 63 -9.28 5.12 -2.74
CA THR A 63 -9.28 5.16 -1.27
C THR A 63 -8.87 6.55 -0.79
N MET A 64 -9.38 6.97 0.38
CA MET A 64 -9.04 8.22 1.05
C MET A 64 -8.07 8.01 2.21
N PHE A 65 -7.60 6.78 2.43
CA PHE A 65 -6.70 6.43 3.54
C PHE A 65 -5.52 7.39 3.66
N ALA A 66 -4.80 7.67 2.58
CA ALA A 66 -3.60 8.52 2.64
C ALA A 66 -3.92 9.94 3.14
N SER A 67 -4.99 10.55 2.66
CA SER A 67 -5.44 11.87 3.12
C SER A 67 -5.94 11.86 4.56
N ARG A 68 -6.64 10.79 4.97
CA ARG A 68 -7.17 10.62 6.32
C ARG A 68 -6.03 10.42 7.32
N ALA A 69 -5.08 9.55 7.00
CA ALA A 69 -3.87 9.32 7.79
C ALA A 69 -3.02 10.61 7.91
N ALA A 70 -2.86 11.38 6.83
CA ALA A 70 -2.17 12.67 6.88
C ALA A 70 -2.89 13.69 7.78
N THR A 71 -4.23 13.69 7.77
CA THR A 71 -5.04 14.52 8.67
C THR A 71 -4.80 14.13 10.13
N LEU A 72 -4.85 12.84 10.46
CA LEU A 72 -4.55 12.36 11.82
C LEU A 72 -3.15 12.75 12.27
N TYR A 73 -2.14 12.62 11.40
CA TYR A 73 -0.78 13.04 11.73
C TYR A 73 -0.67 14.56 11.92
N SER A 74 -1.36 15.36 11.11
CA SER A 74 -1.41 16.82 11.29
C SER A 74 -2.06 17.22 12.62
N LEU A 75 -3.18 16.59 12.99
CA LEU A 75 -3.80 16.79 14.30
C LEU A 75 -2.85 16.39 15.42
N TYR A 76 -2.20 15.24 15.26
CA TYR A 76 -1.22 14.75 16.22
C TYR A 76 -0.10 15.76 16.42
N THR A 77 0.48 16.36 15.38
CA THR A 77 1.58 17.32 15.57
C THR A 77 1.12 18.66 16.13
N ARG A 78 -0.08 19.13 15.76
CA ARG A 78 -0.63 20.44 16.13
C ARG A 78 -1.10 20.55 17.59
N PHE A 79 -1.68 19.48 18.15
CA PHE A 79 -2.38 19.56 19.45
C PHE A 79 -1.73 18.69 20.52
N PRO A 80 -1.66 19.11 21.80
CA PRO A 80 -1.02 18.33 22.86
C PRO A 80 -1.83 17.09 23.31
N SER A 81 -3.14 17.05 23.07
CA SER A 81 -4.03 15.95 23.45
C SER A 81 -5.29 15.91 22.56
N LEU A 82 -6.12 14.87 22.72
CA LEU A 82 -7.42 14.77 22.05
C LEU A 82 -8.38 15.90 22.47
N GLU A 83 -8.36 16.25 23.75
CA GLU A 83 -9.22 17.26 24.36
C GLU A 83 -8.85 18.70 23.90
N ALA A 84 -7.65 18.89 23.38
CA ALA A 84 -7.19 20.17 22.82
C ALA A 84 -7.54 20.35 21.34
N ILE A 85 -8.06 19.31 20.65
CA ILE A 85 -8.50 19.41 19.26
C ILE A 85 -9.82 20.20 19.21
N PRO A 86 -9.96 21.19 18.30
CA PRO A 86 -11.23 21.89 18.07
C PRO A 86 -12.38 20.91 17.84
N ALA A 87 -13.53 21.18 18.49
CA ALA A 87 -14.65 20.25 18.51
C ALA A 87 -15.17 19.88 17.12
N ASP A 88 -15.10 20.79 16.16
CA ASP A 88 -15.44 20.57 14.75
C ASP A 88 -14.44 19.65 14.03
N GLU A 89 -13.13 19.82 14.26
CA GLU A 89 -12.09 18.93 13.73
C GLU A 89 -12.22 17.51 14.33
N LEU A 90 -12.52 17.42 15.64
CA LEU A 90 -12.71 16.16 16.35
C LEU A 90 -13.96 15.42 15.86
N ALA A 91 -15.10 16.11 15.79
CA ALA A 91 -16.35 15.54 15.27
C ALA A 91 -16.18 15.03 13.82
N ARG A 92 -15.38 15.73 13.00
CA ARG A 92 -15.10 15.31 11.62
C ARG A 92 -14.37 13.98 11.57
N ILE A 93 -13.33 13.78 12.40
CA ILE A 93 -12.59 12.49 12.39
C ILE A 93 -13.42 11.36 13.01
N GLU A 94 -14.23 11.64 14.03
CA GLU A 94 -15.18 10.68 14.60
C GLU A 94 -16.18 10.20 13.56
N GLN A 95 -16.79 11.11 12.81
CA GLN A 95 -17.79 10.75 11.79
C GLN A 95 -17.16 10.07 10.56
N GLN A 96 -16.08 10.64 10.02
CA GLN A 96 -15.57 10.25 8.70
C GLN A 96 -14.55 9.10 8.74
N MET A 97 -13.84 8.93 9.86
CA MET A 97 -12.73 7.97 9.97
C MET A 97 -13.06 6.88 10.98
N PHE A 98 -13.28 7.24 12.24
CA PHE A 98 -13.52 6.26 13.32
C PHE A 98 -14.92 5.64 13.25
N ARG A 99 -15.91 6.40 12.77
CA ARG A 99 -17.34 6.08 12.79
C ARG A 99 -17.90 5.84 14.18
N GLN A 100 -17.25 6.39 15.19
CA GLN A 100 -17.63 6.35 16.60
C GLN A 100 -16.85 7.42 17.37
N PRO A 101 -17.31 7.81 18.58
CA PRO A 101 -16.61 8.79 19.41
C PRO A 101 -15.19 8.33 19.79
N VAL A 102 -14.22 9.26 19.88
CA VAL A 102 -12.83 8.93 20.22
C VAL A 102 -12.68 8.32 21.61
N GLY A 103 -13.61 8.61 22.52
CA GLY A 103 -13.68 7.98 23.84
C GLY A 103 -13.95 6.47 23.75
N GLU A 104 -14.82 6.05 22.84
CA GLU A 104 -15.10 4.63 22.59
C GLU A 104 -13.90 3.95 21.89
N VAL A 105 -13.29 4.64 20.92
CA VAL A 105 -12.04 4.16 20.29
C VAL A 105 -10.94 3.94 21.33
N TRP A 106 -10.79 4.86 22.29
CA TRP A 106 -9.83 4.70 23.38
C TRP A 106 -10.16 3.50 24.27
N ALA A 107 -11.44 3.32 24.63
CA ALA A 107 -11.87 2.18 25.44
C ALA A 107 -11.58 0.84 24.74
N GLU A 108 -11.77 0.75 23.43
CA GLU A 108 -11.38 -0.42 22.62
C GLU A 108 -9.85 -0.63 22.60
N ALA A 109 -9.09 0.43 22.36
CA ALA A 109 -7.64 0.38 22.34
C ALA A 109 -7.07 -0.07 23.70
N ARG A 110 -7.63 0.44 24.81
CA ARG A 110 -7.28 0.02 26.17
C ARG A 110 -7.46 -1.49 26.34
N LYS A 111 -8.64 -2.04 25.99
CA LYS A 111 -8.89 -3.50 26.06
C LYS A 111 -7.90 -4.31 25.23
N PHE A 112 -7.49 -3.81 24.07
CA PHE A 112 -6.48 -4.46 23.23
C PHE A 112 -5.09 -4.49 23.89
N PHE A 113 -4.68 -3.39 24.53
CA PHE A 113 -3.39 -3.28 25.19
C PHE A 113 -3.34 -3.93 26.59
N GLU A 114 -4.48 -4.13 27.26
CA GLU A 114 -4.56 -4.85 28.54
C GLU A 114 -3.93 -6.25 28.45
N VAL A 115 -4.02 -6.91 27.30
CA VAL A 115 -3.46 -8.24 27.08
C VAL A 115 -2.06 -8.18 26.46
N ARG A 116 -1.80 -7.22 25.56
CA ARG A 116 -0.60 -7.21 24.72
C ARG A 116 0.53 -6.31 25.21
N GLY A 117 0.22 -5.30 26.01
CA GLY A 117 1.18 -4.31 26.48
C GLY A 117 0.56 -3.32 27.46
N PRO A 118 0.33 -3.71 28.73
CA PRO A 118 -0.27 -2.84 29.74
C PRO A 118 0.49 -1.52 29.97
N HIS A 119 1.82 -1.53 29.76
CA HIS A 119 2.67 -0.34 29.87
C HIS A 119 2.27 0.79 28.91
N GLU A 120 1.66 0.48 27.76
CA GLU A 120 1.14 1.48 26.82
C GLU A 120 -0.03 2.27 27.43
N ILE A 121 -0.85 1.60 28.26
CA ILE A 121 -1.98 2.22 28.97
C ILE A 121 -1.45 3.12 30.07
N GLU A 122 -0.53 2.63 30.91
CA GLU A 122 0.08 3.42 31.99
C GLU A 122 0.75 4.69 31.45
N ARG A 123 1.41 4.59 30.30
CA ARG A 123 2.00 5.74 29.61
C ARG A 123 0.92 6.69 29.11
N ALA A 124 -0.14 6.19 28.47
CA ALA A 124 -1.23 7.02 27.95
C ALA A 124 -2.01 7.75 29.06
N GLU A 125 -2.07 7.20 30.28
CA GLU A 125 -2.68 7.85 31.44
C GLU A 125 -1.85 9.05 31.94
N ARG A 126 -0.53 9.03 31.76
CA ARG A 126 0.39 10.11 32.16
C ARG A 126 0.69 11.09 31.03
N ASP A 127 0.56 10.64 29.78
CA ASP A 127 0.90 11.39 28.58
C ASP A 127 -0.32 11.45 27.62
N PRO A 128 -1.12 12.54 27.67
CA PRO A 128 -2.26 12.75 26.79
C PRO A 128 -1.90 12.72 25.29
N LYS A 129 -0.66 13.06 24.95
CA LYS A 129 -0.16 12.99 23.57
C LYS A 129 -0.02 11.55 23.13
N HIS A 130 0.50 10.69 24.00
CA HIS A 130 0.61 9.25 23.76
C HIS A 130 -0.76 8.60 23.62
N LYS A 131 -1.73 8.95 24.47
CA LYS A 131 -3.13 8.51 24.33
C LYS A 131 -3.70 8.86 22.95
N MET A 132 -3.49 10.10 22.50
CA MET A 132 -3.91 10.54 21.16
C MET A 132 -3.25 9.70 20.05
N ALA A 133 -1.95 9.41 20.16
CA ALA A 133 -1.25 8.54 19.21
C ALA A 133 -1.88 7.15 19.15
N LEU A 134 -2.16 6.51 20.28
CA LEU A 134 -2.78 5.18 20.33
C LEU A 134 -4.17 5.16 19.67
N VAL A 135 -4.99 6.19 19.94
CA VAL A 135 -6.31 6.34 19.29
C VAL A 135 -6.16 6.48 17.77
N PHE A 136 -5.24 7.31 17.28
CA PHE A 136 -5.04 7.49 15.84
C PHE A 136 -4.44 6.24 15.17
N ARG A 137 -3.49 5.58 15.84
CA ARG A 137 -2.89 4.32 15.39
C ARG A 137 -3.92 3.19 15.30
N SER A 138 -5.00 3.23 16.07
CA SER A 138 -6.10 2.25 15.93
C SER A 138 -6.75 2.31 14.55
N TYR A 139 -6.96 3.51 13.99
CA TYR A 139 -7.48 3.67 12.63
C TYR A 139 -6.47 3.16 11.60
N LEU A 140 -5.20 3.55 11.74
CA LEU A 140 -4.14 3.10 10.83
C LEU A 140 -3.98 1.56 10.85
N GLY A 141 -4.01 0.95 12.04
CA GLY A 141 -3.92 -0.50 12.20
C GLY A 141 -5.14 -1.24 11.64
N ARG A 142 -6.36 -0.71 11.80
CA ARG A 142 -7.57 -1.33 11.21
C ARG A 142 -7.61 -1.17 9.69
N SER A 143 -7.05 -0.07 9.17
CA SER A 143 -7.06 0.26 7.75
C SER A 143 -6.29 -0.72 6.87
N SER A 144 -5.25 -1.38 7.39
CA SER A 144 -4.52 -2.44 6.68
C SER A 144 -5.29 -3.75 6.63
N ARG A 145 -6.24 -3.96 7.55
CA ARG A 145 -7.02 -5.19 7.65
C ARG A 145 -8.30 -5.19 6.81
N TRP A 146 -8.95 -4.04 6.65
CA TRP A 146 -10.14 -3.94 5.80
C TRP A 146 -9.97 -4.43 4.35
N PRO A 147 -8.87 -4.16 3.62
CA PRO A 147 -8.67 -4.72 2.29
C PRO A 147 -8.39 -6.23 2.31
N ILE A 148 -7.92 -6.79 3.43
CA ILE A 148 -7.76 -8.23 3.62
C ILE A 148 -9.14 -8.88 3.81
N ASP A 149 -9.93 -8.34 4.74
CA ASP A 149 -11.25 -8.87 5.10
C ASP A 149 -12.32 -8.58 4.02
N GLY A 150 -12.06 -7.67 3.07
CA GLY A 150 -13.02 -7.28 2.04
C GLY A 150 -14.20 -6.45 2.57
N ALA A 151 -13.96 -5.64 3.62
CA ALA A 151 -14.99 -4.81 4.25
C ALA A 151 -15.44 -3.67 3.31
N ALA A 152 -16.42 -3.92 2.45
CA ALA A 152 -16.82 -3.00 1.37
C ALA A 152 -17.32 -1.65 1.89
N ASP A 153 -17.96 -1.61 3.06
CA ASP A 153 -18.39 -0.38 3.71
C ASP A 153 -17.22 0.50 4.19
N ARG A 154 -16.00 -0.07 4.27
CA ARG A 154 -14.74 0.60 4.62
C ARG A 154 -13.79 0.75 3.43
N ARG A 155 -14.25 0.56 2.19
CA ARG A 155 -13.42 0.65 0.98
C ARG A 155 -12.63 1.97 0.86
N LEU A 156 -13.24 3.09 1.21
CA LEU A 156 -12.57 4.41 1.21
C LEU A 156 -11.49 4.55 2.30
N ASP A 157 -11.40 3.60 3.22
CA ASP A 157 -10.43 3.55 4.30
C ASP A 157 -9.36 2.48 4.07
N TYR A 158 -9.35 1.78 2.93
CA TYR A 158 -8.37 0.73 2.68
C TYR A 158 -6.95 1.31 2.63
N GLN A 159 -6.08 0.80 3.50
CA GLN A 159 -4.64 0.97 3.40
C GLN A 159 -4.08 -0.18 2.56
N ILE A 160 -3.73 0.12 1.32
CA ILE A 160 -3.11 -0.83 0.40
C ILE A 160 -1.66 -0.39 0.17
N TRP A 161 -0.71 -1.14 0.72
CA TRP A 161 0.71 -0.91 0.48
C TRP A 161 1.04 -1.18 -0.98
N CYS A 162 1.46 -0.16 -1.71
CA CYS A 162 1.67 -0.31 -3.14
C CYS A 162 2.65 0.76 -3.62
N GLY A 163 3.53 0.36 -4.55
CA GLY A 163 4.49 1.26 -5.17
C GLY A 163 4.34 1.38 -6.67
N PRO A 164 5.10 2.29 -7.30
CA PRO A 164 4.95 2.62 -8.73
C PRO A 164 5.23 1.42 -9.64
N ALA A 165 5.89 0.37 -9.14
CA ALA A 165 6.06 -0.90 -9.83
C ALA A 165 4.72 -1.52 -10.26
N MET A 166 3.63 -1.34 -9.48
CA MET A 166 2.29 -1.79 -9.87
C MET A 166 1.79 -1.02 -11.09
N GLY A 167 1.91 0.31 -11.08
CA GLY A 167 1.51 1.15 -12.22
C GLY A 167 2.30 0.84 -13.49
N ALA A 168 3.62 0.65 -13.36
CA ALA A 168 4.47 0.22 -14.46
C ALA A 168 4.06 -1.17 -15.01
N PHE A 169 3.75 -2.11 -14.11
CA PHE A 169 3.27 -3.44 -14.48
C PHE A 169 1.93 -3.37 -15.20
N ASN A 170 0.94 -2.64 -14.66
CA ASN A 170 -0.38 -2.46 -15.28
C ASN A 170 -0.27 -1.84 -16.68
N ALA A 171 0.60 -0.84 -16.86
CA ALA A 171 0.85 -0.25 -18.18
C ALA A 171 1.48 -1.26 -19.16
N TRP A 172 2.40 -2.10 -18.69
CA TRP A 172 3.05 -3.13 -19.49
C TRP A 172 2.09 -4.26 -19.90
N VAL A 173 1.22 -4.71 -18.98
CA VAL A 173 0.28 -5.81 -19.23
C VAL A 173 -1.01 -5.38 -19.94
N LYS A 174 -1.24 -4.08 -20.15
CA LYS A 174 -2.42 -3.58 -20.86
C LYS A 174 -2.56 -4.21 -22.25
N GLY A 175 -3.76 -4.68 -22.57
CA GLY A 175 -4.12 -5.40 -23.79
C GLY A 175 -3.69 -6.88 -23.81
N SER A 176 -3.11 -7.39 -22.72
CA SER A 176 -2.65 -8.79 -22.62
C SER A 176 -3.55 -9.61 -21.70
N PHE A 177 -3.31 -10.93 -21.64
CA PHE A 177 -4.04 -11.80 -20.71
C PHE A 177 -3.83 -11.41 -19.23
N LEU A 178 -2.67 -10.85 -18.86
CA LEU A 178 -2.38 -10.41 -17.49
C LEU A 178 -3.05 -9.07 -17.11
N GLU A 179 -3.72 -8.39 -18.05
CA GLU A 179 -4.47 -7.17 -17.72
C GLU A 179 -5.54 -7.48 -16.66
N LYS A 180 -6.25 -8.59 -16.84
CA LYS A 180 -7.30 -9.07 -15.94
C LYS A 180 -6.70 -9.65 -14.64
N PRO A 181 -7.10 -9.17 -13.45
CA PRO A 181 -6.63 -9.68 -12.16
C PRO A 181 -6.75 -11.21 -12.02
N GLU A 182 -7.84 -11.79 -12.51
CA GLU A 182 -8.12 -13.24 -12.42
C GLU A 182 -7.06 -14.10 -13.13
N ASN A 183 -6.33 -13.53 -14.08
CA ASN A 183 -5.28 -14.21 -14.83
C ASN A 183 -3.88 -14.00 -14.23
N ARG A 184 -3.76 -13.17 -13.18
CA ARG A 184 -2.47 -12.87 -12.54
C ARG A 184 -2.16 -13.96 -11.52
N THR A 185 -1.47 -15.00 -11.94
CA THR A 185 -0.81 -15.90 -10.99
C THR A 185 0.59 -15.41 -10.70
N VAL A 186 1.07 -15.57 -9.47
CA VAL A 186 2.42 -15.14 -9.09
C VAL A 186 3.50 -15.78 -9.99
N VAL A 187 3.25 -17.02 -10.44
CA VAL A 187 4.14 -17.76 -11.35
C VAL A 187 4.15 -17.13 -12.74
N GLN A 188 3.00 -16.85 -13.34
CA GLN A 188 2.95 -16.22 -14.67
C GLN A 188 3.58 -14.84 -14.66
N VAL A 189 3.35 -14.06 -13.60
CA VAL A 189 3.98 -12.75 -13.41
C VAL A 189 5.50 -12.88 -13.35
N ALA A 190 6.02 -13.78 -12.51
CA ALA A 190 7.46 -14.00 -12.38
C ALA A 190 8.11 -14.47 -13.69
N LEU A 191 7.53 -15.48 -14.34
CA LEU A 191 8.05 -16.02 -15.60
C LEU A 191 8.06 -14.95 -16.70
N ASN A 192 6.99 -14.17 -16.85
CA ASN A 192 6.94 -13.12 -17.89
C ASN A 192 7.94 -11.99 -17.61
N LEU A 193 8.19 -11.65 -16.34
CA LEU A 193 9.22 -10.66 -16.00
C LEU A 193 10.63 -11.17 -16.29
N LEU A 194 10.92 -12.43 -16.00
CA LEU A 194 12.23 -13.05 -16.26
C LEU A 194 12.46 -13.26 -17.76
N GLU A 195 11.48 -13.80 -18.47
CA GLU A 195 11.53 -14.00 -19.92
C GLU A 195 11.67 -12.65 -20.65
N GLY A 196 10.89 -11.65 -20.25
CA GLY A 196 11.00 -10.30 -20.78
C GLY A 196 12.37 -9.68 -20.50
N ALA A 197 12.94 -9.93 -19.32
CA ALA A 197 14.29 -9.49 -19.00
C ALA A 197 15.35 -10.16 -19.88
N ALA A 198 15.25 -11.47 -20.12
CA ALA A 198 16.16 -12.21 -21.01
C ALA A 198 16.05 -11.70 -22.46
N TYR A 199 14.83 -11.54 -22.96
CA TYR A 199 14.54 -11.01 -24.30
C TYR A 199 15.15 -9.62 -24.51
N VAL A 200 14.87 -8.67 -23.61
CA VAL A 200 15.41 -7.30 -23.67
C VAL A 200 16.93 -7.29 -23.55
N THR A 201 17.50 -8.16 -22.71
CA THR A 201 18.96 -8.27 -22.56
C THR A 201 19.61 -8.78 -23.84
N ARG A 202 19.01 -9.78 -24.50
CA ARG A 202 19.50 -10.29 -25.79
C ARG A 202 19.44 -9.24 -26.89
N ALA A 203 18.34 -8.50 -26.97
CA ALA A 203 18.20 -7.39 -27.91
C ALA A 203 19.28 -6.31 -27.67
N ALA A 204 19.54 -5.97 -26.41
CA ALA A 204 20.59 -5.02 -26.04
C ALA A 204 22.00 -5.51 -26.43
N GLN A 205 22.33 -6.78 -26.16
CA GLN A 205 23.62 -7.39 -26.53
C GLN A 205 23.84 -7.33 -28.04
N LEU A 206 22.86 -7.75 -28.84
CA LEU A 206 22.97 -7.70 -30.30
C LEU A 206 23.17 -6.27 -30.81
N ARG A 207 22.45 -5.31 -30.22
CA ARG A 207 22.60 -3.88 -30.55
C ARG A 207 23.99 -3.36 -30.19
N SER A 208 24.56 -3.76 -29.05
CA SER A 208 25.92 -3.35 -28.67
C SER A 208 27.00 -3.93 -29.59
N TYR A 209 26.72 -5.04 -30.29
CA TYR A 209 27.59 -5.60 -31.33
C TYR A 209 27.32 -5.03 -32.74
N GLY A 210 26.52 -3.96 -32.86
CA GLY A 210 26.30 -3.27 -34.13
C GLY A 210 25.18 -3.85 -35.00
N ALA A 211 24.42 -4.85 -34.52
CA ALA A 211 23.25 -5.32 -35.25
C ALA A 211 22.14 -4.24 -35.28
N PRO A 212 21.40 -4.07 -36.40
CA PRO A 212 20.35 -3.07 -36.55
C PRO A 212 19.06 -3.49 -35.83
N ILE A 213 19.12 -3.57 -34.50
CA ILE A 213 17.99 -3.99 -33.67
C ILE A 213 16.96 -2.85 -33.56
N PRO A 214 15.71 -3.04 -34.04
CA PRO A 214 14.68 -2.01 -34.00
C PRO A 214 14.15 -1.78 -32.58
N ALA A 215 13.55 -0.61 -32.33
CA ALA A 215 12.94 -0.29 -31.03
C ALA A 215 11.85 -1.30 -30.60
N ALA A 216 11.10 -1.86 -31.57
CA ALA A 216 10.09 -2.88 -31.31
C ALA A 216 10.67 -4.15 -30.65
N ALA A 217 11.95 -4.47 -30.88
CA ALA A 217 12.62 -5.61 -30.26
C ALA A 217 12.92 -5.41 -28.76
N PHE A 218 12.59 -4.25 -28.19
CA PHE A 218 12.65 -4.00 -26.75
C PHE A 218 11.26 -4.04 -26.10
N SER A 219 10.21 -4.31 -26.88
CA SER A 219 8.82 -4.37 -26.42
C SER A 219 8.36 -5.81 -26.23
N PHE A 220 8.86 -6.49 -25.20
CA PHE A 220 8.33 -7.80 -24.80
C PHE A 220 6.90 -7.65 -24.25
N ARG A 221 5.94 -8.39 -24.82
CA ARG A 221 4.54 -8.42 -24.38
C ARG A 221 4.26 -9.70 -23.59
N PRO A 222 3.46 -9.63 -22.51
CA PRO A 222 3.14 -10.83 -21.74
C PRO A 222 2.48 -11.91 -22.59
N ARG A 223 2.90 -13.15 -22.38
CA ARG A 223 2.35 -14.36 -23.01
C ARG A 223 2.20 -15.47 -21.98
N PRO A 224 1.26 -16.42 -22.15
CA PRO A 224 1.23 -17.61 -21.32
C PRO A 224 2.55 -18.36 -21.44
N LEU A 225 3.17 -18.68 -20.31
CA LEU A 225 4.42 -19.46 -20.24
C LEU A 225 4.16 -20.77 -19.50
N GLN A 226 4.84 -21.84 -19.91
CA GLN A 226 4.75 -23.16 -19.29
C GLN A 226 5.88 -23.36 -18.27
#